data_AF-A0A1W9MBI4-F1
#
_entry.id   AF-A0A1W9MBI4-F1
#
_cell.length_a   1.000
_cell.length_b   1.000
_cell.length_c   1.000
_cell.angle_alpha   90.00
_cell.angle_beta   90.00
_cell.angle_gamma   90.00
#
_symmetry.space_group_name_H-M   'P 1'
#
loop_
_entity.id
_entity.type
_entity.pdbx_description
1 polymer ?
#
loop_
_entity_poly.entity_id
_entity_poly.type
_entity_poly.pdbx_seq_one_letter_code
_entity_poly.pdbx_strand_id
1 'polypeptide(L)'
;MTQCKLCLAEMKPSLEHRAVTEGLCRRCLATLAGTDDAASAGMLLEAIDAPVLLMQPNPKLVFAANRKALALFDKERDAVEARRGGEVFNCLQSFTQEGCGKHSNCEPCRIRLAVVGAFEEGKSSLAVSTQIDVRQGDDVSPYAMQVSTEPVGEMALLRIDGFKKM
;
A
#
# COMPACT_ATOMS: atom_id res chain seq x y z
N MET A 1 3.23 26.37 9.79
CA MET A 1 4.24 25.71 8.93
C MET A 1 4.17 24.23 9.18
N THR A 2 4.16 23.43 8.11
CA THR A 2 4.16 21.97 8.22
C THR A 2 5.60 21.49 8.13
N GLN A 3 6.05 20.66 9.07
CA GLN A 3 7.39 20.04 9.02
C GLN A 3 7.31 18.63 8.42
N CYS A 4 8.37 18.23 7.73
CA CYS A 4 8.51 16.86 7.25
C CYS A 4 8.61 15.90 8.44
N LYS A 5 7.77 14.87 8.50
CA LYS A 5 7.77 13.85 9.56
C LYS A 5 9.04 13.01 9.60
N LEU A 6 9.80 12.93 8.50
CA LEU A 6 11.03 12.16 8.43
C LEU A 6 12.29 12.99 8.70
N CYS A 7 12.48 14.11 8.02
CA CYS A 7 13.71 14.91 8.14
C CYS A 7 13.54 16.22 8.94
N LEU A 8 12.34 16.50 9.44
CA LEU A 8 11.98 17.70 10.21
C LEU A 8 12.16 19.04 9.46
N ALA A 9 12.56 18.99 8.19
CA ALA A 9 12.70 20.18 7.36
C ALA A 9 11.34 20.87 7.17
N GLU A 10 11.37 22.20 7.16
CA GLU A 10 10.20 23.01 6.89
C GLU A 10 9.69 22.77 5.48
N MET A 11 8.40 22.48 5.36
CA MET A 11 7.73 22.32 4.08
C MET A 11 6.91 23.57 3.79
N LYS A 12 7.12 24.15 2.60
CA LYS A 12 6.17 25.11 2.05
C LYS A 12 4.86 24.35 1.80
N PRO A 13 3.69 24.94 2.09
CA PRO A 13 2.42 24.34 1.69
C PRO A 13 2.45 24.15 0.16
N SER A 14 2.51 22.90 -0.31
CA SER A 14 2.31 22.62 -1.74
C SER A 14 0.82 22.51 -2.00
N LEU A 15 0.34 23.17 -3.05
CA LEU A 15 -1.02 23.02 -3.56
C LEU A 15 -1.30 21.60 -4.10
N GLU A 16 -0.25 20.79 -4.28
CA GLU A 16 -0.35 19.36 -4.56
C GLU A 16 -0.57 18.62 -3.24
N HIS A 17 -1.84 18.34 -2.93
CA HIS A 17 -2.19 17.42 -1.85
C HIS A 17 -1.71 16.01 -2.21
N ARG A 18 -0.57 15.60 -1.65
CA ARG A 18 -0.12 14.21 -1.66
C ARG A 18 -0.92 13.44 -0.63
N ALA A 19 -1.93 12.74 -1.09
CA ALA A 19 -2.92 12.17 -0.19
C ALA A 19 -2.42 10.98 0.61
N VAL A 20 -1.32 10.33 0.20
CA VAL A 20 -0.78 9.16 0.90
C VAL A 20 0.43 9.54 1.76
N THR A 21 1.39 10.29 1.21
CA THR A 21 2.61 10.76 1.91
C THR A 21 2.42 12.06 2.69
N GLU A 22 1.21 12.34 3.18
CA GLU A 22 0.96 13.51 4.01
C GLU A 22 1.98 13.63 5.16
N GLY A 23 2.87 14.60 5.02
CA GLY A 23 3.97 14.83 5.96
C GLY A 23 5.38 14.46 5.47
N LEU A 24 5.59 13.94 4.25
CA LEU A 24 6.93 13.74 3.71
C LEU A 24 7.29 14.79 2.65
N CYS A 25 8.47 15.40 2.78
CA CYS A 25 8.96 16.35 1.79
C CYS A 25 9.41 15.65 0.51
N ARG A 26 9.53 16.41 -0.60
CA ARG A 26 9.96 15.86 -1.90
C ARG A 26 11.29 15.10 -1.82
N ARG A 27 12.24 15.57 -1.00
CA ARG A 27 13.53 14.90 -0.79
C ARG A 27 13.36 13.54 -0.14
N CYS A 28 12.60 13.48 0.96
CA CYS A 28 12.31 12.23 1.66
C CYS A 28 11.57 11.23 0.77
N LEU A 29 10.64 11.71 -0.06
CA LEU A 29 9.96 10.85 -1.02
C LEU A 29 10.92 10.29 -2.08
N ALA A 30 11.84 11.13 -2.60
CA ALA A 30 12.85 10.67 -3.55
C ALA A 30 13.81 9.65 -2.91
N THR A 31 14.15 9.81 -1.63
CA THR A 31 14.93 8.80 -0.88
C THR A 31 14.17 7.48 -0.78
N LEU A 32 12.88 7.50 -0.48
CA LEU A 32 12.05 6.29 -0.44
C LEU A 32 12.01 5.57 -1.80
N ALA A 33 11.91 6.32 -2.89
CA ALA A 33 11.91 5.77 -4.25
C ALA A 33 13.26 5.18 -4.70
N GLY A 34 14.36 5.75 -4.20
CA GLY A 34 15.73 5.35 -4.58
C GLY A 34 16.40 4.41 -3.58
N THR A 35 15.63 3.73 -2.73
CA THR A 35 16.18 2.77 -1.77
C THR A 35 16.22 1.38 -2.39
N ASP A 36 17.39 0.73 -2.34
CA ASP A 36 17.62 -0.56 -3.00
C ASP A 36 17.25 -1.77 -2.13
N ASP A 37 16.96 -1.57 -0.84
CA ASP A 37 16.63 -2.65 0.11
C ASP A 37 15.36 -2.38 0.93
N ALA A 38 14.62 -3.46 1.20
CA ALA A 38 13.34 -3.42 1.89
C ALA A 38 13.43 -2.94 3.35
N ALA A 39 14.57 -3.16 4.01
CA ALA A 39 14.76 -2.78 5.41
C ALA A 39 14.88 -1.26 5.54
N SER A 40 15.74 -0.64 4.75
CA SER A 40 15.91 0.81 4.66
C SER A 40 14.61 1.49 4.22
N ALA A 41 13.92 0.95 3.20
CA ALA A 41 12.64 1.48 2.76
C ALA A 41 11.60 1.40 3.89
N GLY A 42 11.55 0.27 4.59
CA GLY A 42 10.70 0.08 5.77
C GLY A 42 10.94 1.14 6.84
N MET A 43 12.20 1.47 7.18
CA MET A 43 12.51 2.52 8.16
C MET A 43 11.97 3.90 7.74
N LEU A 44 12.01 4.21 6.44
CA LEU A 44 11.46 5.46 5.92
C LEU A 44 9.93 5.48 6.00
N LEU A 45 9.27 4.34 5.75
CA LEU A 45 7.81 4.20 5.86
C LEU A 45 7.29 4.37 7.29
N GLU A 46 8.12 4.16 8.32
CA GLU A 46 7.74 4.39 9.72
C GLU A 46 7.40 5.86 10.04
N ALA A 47 7.87 6.80 9.22
CA ALA A 47 7.49 8.21 9.37
C ALA A 47 6.03 8.50 8.94
N ILE A 48 5.37 7.55 8.27
CA ILE A 48 3.98 7.67 7.85
C ILE A 48 3.08 7.12 8.96
N ASP A 49 2.19 7.98 9.47
CA ASP A 49 1.31 7.69 10.61
C ASP A 49 0.08 6.84 10.24
N ALA A 50 0.20 5.96 9.25
CA ALA A 50 -0.87 5.08 8.77
C ALA A 50 -0.30 3.74 8.30
N PRO A 51 -1.11 2.66 8.21
CA PRO A 51 -0.67 1.41 7.63
C PRO A 51 -0.35 1.60 6.14
N VAL A 52 0.90 1.36 5.74
CA VAL A 52 1.34 1.53 4.35
C VAL A 52 2.18 0.37 3.84
N LEU A 53 2.03 0.10 2.55
CA LEU A 53 2.82 -0.83 1.76
C LEU A 53 3.49 -0.06 0.62
N LEU A 54 4.78 -0.26 0.40
CA LEU A 54 5.48 0.17 -0.81
C LEU A 54 5.52 -1.01 -1.78
N MET A 55 5.06 -0.81 -3.01
CA MET A 55 4.94 -1.84 -4.03
C MET A 55 5.91 -1.58 -5.19
N GLN A 56 6.48 -2.65 -5.75
CA GLN A 56 7.32 -2.61 -6.95
C GLN A 56 6.52 -2.96 -8.22
N PRO A 57 6.93 -2.54 -9.44
CA PRO A 57 6.09 -2.63 -10.64
C PRO A 57 6.06 -4.01 -11.33
N ASN A 58 7.11 -4.83 -11.21
CA ASN A 58 7.24 -6.07 -12.00
C ASN A 58 7.96 -7.21 -11.25
N PRO A 59 7.23 -8.26 -10.81
CA PRO A 59 5.78 -8.28 -10.62
C PRO A 59 5.32 -7.27 -9.55
N LYS A 60 4.03 -6.90 -9.60
CA LYS A 60 3.37 -6.01 -8.61
C LYS A 60 3.31 -6.64 -7.21
N LEU A 61 4.41 -6.56 -6.47
CA LEU A 61 4.63 -7.14 -5.14
C LEU A 61 4.90 -6.04 -4.11
N VAL A 62 4.66 -6.35 -2.85
CA VAL A 62 5.09 -5.53 -1.73
C VAL A 62 6.60 -5.63 -1.60
N PHE A 63 7.27 -4.49 -1.71
CA PHE A 63 8.70 -4.33 -1.47
C PHE A 63 8.99 -4.10 0.01
N ALA A 64 8.20 -3.25 0.68
CA ALA A 64 8.35 -2.96 2.10
C ALA A 64 7.00 -2.59 2.74
N ALA A 65 6.89 -2.77 4.05
CA ALA A 65 5.73 -2.39 4.85
C ALA A 65 6.19 -1.74 6.17
N ASN A 66 5.36 -0.85 6.73
CA ASN A 66 5.60 -0.34 8.08
C ASN A 66 4.91 -1.20 9.16
N ARG A 67 5.31 -1.00 10.42
CA ARG A 67 4.78 -1.75 11.58
C ARG A 67 3.26 -1.66 11.72
N LYS A 68 2.65 -0.55 11.28
CA LYS A 68 1.20 -0.36 11.33
C LYS A 68 0.49 -1.29 10.33
N ALA A 69 1.05 -1.51 9.15
CA ALA A 69 0.53 -2.47 8.19
C ALA A 69 0.70 -3.91 8.68
N LEU A 70 1.87 -4.24 9.23
CA LEU A 70 2.14 -5.54 9.83
C LEU A 70 1.14 -5.87 10.95
N ALA A 71 0.94 -4.92 11.88
CA ALA A 71 -0.01 -5.07 12.98
C ALA A 71 -1.48 -5.13 12.49
N LEU A 72 -1.85 -4.37 11.46
CA LEU A 72 -3.21 -4.39 10.92
C LEU A 72 -3.59 -5.77 10.37
N PHE A 73 -2.63 -6.47 9.76
CA PHE A 73 -2.86 -7.77 9.14
C PHE A 73 -2.41 -8.96 9.99
N ASP A 74 -1.92 -8.71 11.21
CA ASP A 74 -1.38 -9.70 12.13
C ASP A 74 -0.32 -10.59 11.45
N LYS A 75 0.66 -9.93 10.82
CA LYS A 75 1.70 -10.58 10.01
C LYS A 75 3.08 -10.07 10.32
N GLU A 76 4.03 -10.98 10.26
CA GLU A 76 5.46 -10.66 10.23
C GLU A 76 5.90 -10.19 8.84
N ARG A 77 7.06 -9.54 8.79
CA ARG A 77 7.61 -8.91 7.57
C ARG A 77 7.75 -9.91 6.42
N ASP A 78 8.26 -11.10 6.69
CA ASP A 78 8.47 -12.19 5.73
C ASP A 78 7.16 -12.75 5.13
N ALA A 79 6.05 -12.62 5.85
CA ALA A 79 4.71 -12.96 5.37
C ALA A 79 4.08 -11.85 4.49
N VAL A 80 4.73 -10.68 4.38
CA VAL A 80 4.23 -9.51 3.65
C VAL A 80 5.13 -9.15 2.46
N GLU A 81 6.45 -9.15 2.64
CA GLU A 81 7.40 -8.83 1.59
C GLU A 81 7.41 -9.88 0.47
N ALA A 82 7.64 -9.43 -0.76
CA ALA A 82 7.56 -10.24 -1.97
C ALA A 82 6.19 -10.94 -2.19
N ARG A 83 5.13 -10.45 -1.52
CA ARG A 83 3.74 -10.92 -1.71
C ARG A 83 2.91 -9.92 -2.51
N ARG A 84 1.87 -10.41 -3.19
CA ARG A 84 0.86 -9.55 -3.81
C ARG A 84 -0.10 -9.03 -2.74
N GLY A 85 -0.73 -7.88 -2.99
CA GLY A 85 -1.65 -7.26 -2.03
C GLY A 85 -2.74 -8.21 -1.51
N GLY A 86 -3.36 -9.01 -2.38
CA GLY A 86 -4.37 -9.98 -1.98
C GLY A 86 -3.84 -11.07 -1.03
N GLU A 87 -2.59 -11.50 -1.18
CA GLU A 87 -1.94 -12.43 -0.25
C GLU A 87 -1.68 -11.76 1.11
N VAL A 88 -1.36 -10.46 1.12
CA VAL A 88 -1.19 -9.69 2.36
C VAL A 88 -2.53 -9.52 3.08
N PHE A 89 -3.61 -9.21 2.37
CA PHE A 89 -4.94 -8.98 2.95
C PHE A 89 -5.72 -10.27 3.20
N ASN A 90 -5.15 -11.43 2.87
CA ASN A 90 -5.85 -12.73 2.83
C ASN A 90 -7.14 -12.69 2.01
N CYS A 91 -7.16 -11.95 0.90
CA CYS A 91 -8.27 -11.92 -0.02
C CYS A 91 -8.55 -13.34 -0.55
N LEU A 92 -9.80 -13.79 -0.56
CA LEU A 92 -10.20 -15.12 -1.02
C LEU A 92 -9.60 -15.47 -2.39
N GLN A 93 -9.53 -14.47 -3.29
CA GLN A 93 -9.01 -14.64 -4.65
C GLN A 93 -7.49 -14.92 -4.70
N SER A 94 -6.73 -14.66 -3.62
CA SER A 94 -5.31 -15.03 -3.57
C SER A 94 -5.08 -16.52 -3.34
N PHE A 95 -6.09 -17.26 -2.90
CA PHE A 95 -6.01 -18.71 -2.63
C PHE A 95 -6.44 -19.56 -3.83
N THR A 96 -6.87 -18.94 -4.94
CA THR A 96 -7.15 -19.67 -6.18
C THR A 96 -5.83 -20.08 -6.85
N GLN A 97 -5.91 -21.00 -7.82
CA GLN A 97 -4.72 -21.47 -8.55
C GLN A 97 -4.02 -20.35 -9.32
N GLU A 98 -4.77 -19.36 -9.81
CA GLU A 98 -4.26 -18.20 -10.52
C GLU A 98 -3.66 -17.16 -9.57
N GLY A 99 -4.25 -17.02 -8.39
CA GLY A 99 -3.83 -16.09 -7.35
C GLY A 99 -4.19 -14.62 -7.61
N CYS A 100 -3.69 -13.77 -6.72
CA CYS A 100 -4.07 -12.35 -6.67
C CYS A 100 -3.76 -11.61 -7.98
N GLY A 101 -4.78 -10.94 -8.53
CA GLY A 101 -4.66 -10.10 -9.71
C GLY A 101 -4.70 -10.85 -11.04
N LYS A 102 -4.90 -12.17 -11.01
CA LYS A 102 -4.99 -13.03 -12.21
C LYS A 102 -6.35 -13.72 -12.37
N HIS A 103 -7.08 -13.97 -11.28
CA HIS A 103 -8.43 -14.53 -11.33
C HIS A 103 -9.44 -13.53 -11.95
N SER A 104 -10.52 -14.00 -12.60
CA SER A 104 -11.55 -13.15 -13.23
C SER A 104 -12.21 -12.17 -12.25
N ASN A 105 -12.45 -12.60 -11.00
CA ASN A 105 -12.92 -11.73 -9.92
C ASN A 105 -11.94 -10.58 -9.57
N CYS A 106 -10.70 -10.63 -10.04
CA CYS A 106 -9.76 -9.52 -9.89
C CYS A 106 -9.91 -8.45 -10.96
N GLU A 107 -10.60 -8.70 -12.07
CA GLU A 107 -10.84 -7.68 -13.11
C GLU A 107 -11.54 -6.43 -12.56
N PRO A 108 -12.66 -6.55 -11.81
CA PRO A 108 -13.33 -5.41 -11.19
C PRO A 108 -12.70 -4.99 -9.84
N CYS A 109 -11.60 -5.61 -9.40
CA CYS A 109 -11.02 -5.33 -8.09
C CYS A 109 -10.52 -3.88 -8.02
N ARG A 110 -11.23 -3.04 -7.26
CA ARG A 110 -10.93 -1.60 -7.16
C ARG A 110 -9.55 -1.32 -6.57
N ILE A 111 -9.05 -2.19 -5.67
CA ILE A 111 -7.68 -2.09 -5.13
C ILE A 111 -6.65 -2.37 -6.23
N ARG A 112 -6.85 -3.43 -7.02
CA ARG A 112 -5.98 -3.74 -8.17
C ARG A 112 -5.97 -2.58 -9.15
N LEU A 113 -7.13 -2.04 -9.51
CA LEU A 113 -7.24 -0.91 -10.43
C LEU A 113 -6.52 0.34 -9.90
N ALA A 114 -6.61 0.63 -8.60
CA ALA A 114 -5.91 1.75 -7.97
C ALA A 114 -4.37 1.57 -7.99
N VAL A 115 -3.89 0.35 -7.74
CA VAL A 115 -2.45 0.03 -7.80
C VAL A 115 -1.95 0.05 -9.25
N VAL A 116 -2.71 -0.52 -10.19
CA VAL A 116 -2.39 -0.51 -11.62
C VAL A 116 -2.35 0.92 -12.15
N GLY A 117 -3.33 1.77 -11.82
CA GLY A 117 -3.34 3.18 -12.21
C GLY A 117 -2.14 3.96 -11.66
N ALA A 118 -1.67 3.63 -10.44
CA ALA A 118 -0.46 4.26 -9.90
C ALA A 118 0.79 3.92 -10.73
N PHE A 119 0.93 2.67 -11.18
CA PHE A 119 2.08 2.24 -11.99
C PHE A 119 2.00 2.64 -13.46
N GLU A 120 0.83 2.48 -14.08
CA GLU A 120 0.68 2.56 -15.54
C GLU A 120 0.26 3.96 -16.00
N GLU A 121 -0.50 4.68 -15.17
CA GLU A 121 -0.99 6.02 -15.49
C GLU A 121 -0.29 7.11 -14.68
N GLY A 122 0.55 6.75 -13.69
CA GLY A 122 1.11 7.70 -12.73
C GLY A 122 0.02 8.40 -11.90
N LYS A 123 -1.12 7.74 -11.71
CA LYS A 123 -2.32 8.36 -11.13
C LYS A 123 -2.53 7.94 -9.67
N SER A 124 -2.62 8.92 -8.79
CA SER A 124 -3.05 8.69 -7.40
C SER A 124 -4.55 8.40 -7.35
N SER A 125 -4.94 7.47 -6.47
CA SER A 125 -6.34 7.17 -6.16
C SER A 125 -6.61 7.39 -4.68
N LEU A 126 -7.69 8.08 -4.32
CA LEU A 126 -7.96 8.48 -2.94
C LEU A 126 -9.18 7.75 -2.40
N ALA A 127 -9.07 7.23 -1.17
CA ALA A 127 -10.18 6.70 -0.40
C ALA A 127 -11.06 5.70 -1.19
N VAL A 128 -10.42 4.85 -2.00
CA VAL A 128 -11.08 3.86 -2.84
C VAL A 128 -11.68 2.78 -1.96
N SER A 129 -13.00 2.82 -1.80
CA SER A 129 -13.73 1.84 -1.00
C SER A 129 -14.14 0.61 -1.80
N THR A 130 -13.99 -0.56 -1.21
CA THR A 130 -14.43 -1.84 -1.78
C THR A 130 -14.78 -2.83 -0.67
N GLN A 131 -15.41 -3.94 -1.06
CA GLN A 131 -15.59 -5.11 -0.20
C GLN A 131 -14.65 -6.20 -0.68
N ILE A 132 -13.98 -6.86 0.26
CA ILE A 132 -13.19 -8.05 -0.02
C ILE A 132 -13.62 -9.17 0.91
N ASP A 133 -13.67 -10.39 0.37
CA ASP A 133 -13.79 -11.59 1.18
C ASP A 133 -12.41 -11.96 1.71
N VAL A 134 -12.26 -12.02 3.03
CA VAL A 134 -11.02 -12.34 3.72
C VAL A 134 -11.12 -13.75 4.28
N ARG A 135 -10.13 -14.59 3.96
CA ARG A 135 -10.02 -15.95 4.46
C ARG A 135 -9.14 -16.01 5.72
N GLN A 136 -9.65 -16.63 6.78
CA GLN A 136 -8.92 -16.90 8.03
C GLN A 136 -9.12 -18.38 8.40
N GLY A 137 -8.14 -19.22 8.06
CA GLY A 137 -8.31 -20.67 8.16
C GLY A 137 -9.39 -21.17 7.20
N ASP A 138 -10.44 -21.79 7.74
CA ASP A 138 -11.60 -22.27 6.99
C ASP A 138 -12.73 -21.24 6.89
N ASP A 139 -12.65 -20.15 7.67
CA ASP A 139 -13.66 -19.09 7.65
C ASP A 139 -13.38 -18.07 6.55
N VAL A 140 -14.46 -17.63 5.90
CA VAL A 140 -14.46 -16.51 4.95
C VAL A 140 -15.42 -15.46 5.46
N SER A 141 -14.95 -14.23 5.60
CA SER A 141 -15.75 -13.10 6.09
C SER A 141 -15.60 -11.88 5.19
N PRO A 142 -16.68 -11.13 4.93
CA PRO A 142 -16.60 -9.88 4.18
C PRO A 142 -15.99 -8.76 5.04
N TYR A 143 -15.09 -7.98 4.44
CA TYR A 143 -14.50 -6.78 5.02
C TYR A 143 -14.75 -5.59 4.11
N ALA A 144 -15.16 -4.47 4.71
CA ALA A 144 -15.08 -3.17 4.07
C ALA A 144 -13.62 -2.68 4.14
N MET A 145 -13.03 -2.45 2.97
CA MET A 145 -11.66 -1.95 2.84
C MET A 145 -11.64 -0.63 2.08
N GLN A 146 -10.85 0.32 2.55
CA GLN A 146 -10.60 1.58 1.89
C GLN A 146 -9.09 1.79 1.74
N VAL A 147 -8.67 2.17 0.54
CA VAL A 147 -7.25 2.38 0.22
C VAL A 147 -7.00 3.67 -0.53
N SER A 148 -5.81 4.22 -0.36
CA SER A 148 -5.28 5.31 -1.18
C SER A 148 -3.95 4.90 -1.79
N THR A 149 -3.71 5.27 -3.05
CA THR A 149 -2.47 5.00 -3.78
C THR A 149 -1.86 6.27 -4.33
N GLU A 150 -0.53 6.30 -4.42
CA GLU A 150 0.19 7.30 -5.20
C GLU A 150 1.50 6.74 -5.77
N PRO A 151 1.94 7.23 -6.94
CA PRO A 151 3.25 6.87 -7.50
C PRO A 151 4.38 7.51 -6.69
N VAL A 152 5.45 6.75 -6.48
CA VAL A 152 6.67 7.15 -5.76
C VAL A 152 7.89 6.69 -6.55
N GLY A 153 8.35 7.53 -7.48
CA GLY A 153 9.34 7.09 -8.48
C GLY A 153 8.75 5.98 -9.36
N GLU A 154 9.44 4.84 -9.44
CA GLU A 154 8.94 3.63 -10.14
C GLU A 154 8.09 2.73 -9.24
N MET A 155 8.00 3.05 -7.95
CA MET A 155 7.23 2.32 -6.95
C MET A 155 5.82 2.91 -6.82
N ALA A 156 4.92 2.18 -6.15
CA ALA A 156 3.62 2.69 -5.74
C ALA A 156 3.47 2.58 -4.23
N LEU A 157 3.06 3.65 -3.56
CA LEU A 157 2.70 3.61 -2.16
C LEU A 157 1.20 3.35 -2.01
N LEU A 158 0.84 2.37 -1.19
CA LEU A 158 -0.53 1.98 -0.88
C LEU A 158 -0.77 2.18 0.62
N ARG A 159 -1.67 3.10 0.99
CA ARG A 159 -2.15 3.27 2.36
C ARG A 159 -3.49 2.59 2.55
N ILE A 160 -3.66 1.98 3.71
CA ILE A 160 -4.93 1.41 4.13
C ILE A 160 -5.63 2.45 4.99
N ASP A 161 -6.69 3.05 4.46
CA ASP A 161 -7.48 4.09 5.11
C ASP A 161 -8.52 3.48 6.07
N GLY A 162 -9.00 2.27 5.76
CA GLY A 162 -9.96 1.54 6.58
C GLY A 162 -9.98 0.05 6.26
N PHE A 163 -10.16 -0.77 7.30
CA PHE A 163 -10.27 -2.23 7.18
C PHE A 163 -11.15 -2.75 8.32
N LYS A 164 -12.40 -3.11 8.02
CA LYS A 164 -13.40 -3.46 9.03
C LYS A 164 -14.22 -4.67 8.60
N LYS A 165 -14.31 -5.68 9.47
CA LYS A 165 -15.21 -6.82 9.31
C LYS A 165 -16.67 -6.34 9.29
N MET A 166 -17.45 -6.84 8.33
CA MET A 166 -18.87 -6.51 8.18
C MET A 166 -19.78 -7.42 8.99
#